data_AF-A0A1B9I6V0-F1
#
_entry.id   AF-A0A1B9I6V0-F1
#
_cell.length_a   1.000
_cell.length_b   1.000
_cell.length_c   1.000
_cell.angle_alpha   90.00
_cell.angle_beta   90.00
_cell.angle_gamma   90.00
#
_symmetry.space_group_name_H-M   'P 1'
#
loop_
_entity.id
_entity.type
_entity.pdbx_description
1 polymer ?
#
loop_
_entity_poly.entity_id
_entity_poly.type
_entity_poly.pdbx_seq_one_letter_code
_entity_poly.pdbx_strand_id
1 'polypeptide(L)'
;MLFSRSTLLSLLLAVSSISAIVIKRDDNIDATISLNPPINTRLVPDIDTKQTVGYGTELQVFWANETLSNMPNNNHAEQVVWWDWFEDNGATTKWHLKCKARINTNFRGVYHFDLLKDKPWRDAKGDVVSSAAGFACFKEGSSCVTDKDCDKMPVFGYDYVAPV
;
A
#
# COMPACT_ATOMS: atom_id res chain seq x y z
N MET A 1 36.57 31.11 38.52
CA MET A 1 35.77 31.74 37.45
C MET A 1 36.03 30.91 36.19
N LEU A 2 35.29 29.85 35.85
CA LEU A 2 33.87 29.73 35.47
C LEU A 2 33.47 30.60 34.27
N PHE A 3 33.70 30.07 33.05
CA PHE A 3 32.86 30.17 31.85
C PHE A 3 33.23 28.93 30.99
N SER A 4 32.47 27.82 30.93
CA SER A 4 31.09 27.58 30.49
C SER A 4 30.89 27.64 28.97
N ARG A 5 30.72 26.43 28.37
CA ARG A 5 29.82 26.07 27.25
C ARG A 5 30.17 26.69 25.88
N SER A 6 30.13 25.98 24.75
CA SER A 6 29.17 24.95 24.36
C SER A 6 29.79 23.99 23.35
N THR A 7 29.65 22.71 23.66
CA THR A 7 29.60 21.60 22.70
C THR A 7 28.78 21.99 21.46
N LEU A 8 29.45 22.06 20.31
CA LEU A 8 28.81 22.04 19.00
C LEU A 8 28.14 20.68 18.83
N LEU A 9 26.88 20.63 19.24
CA LEU A 9 25.96 19.53 18.99
C LEU A 9 25.71 19.47 17.48
N SER A 10 26.58 18.75 16.77
CA SER A 10 26.34 18.39 15.38
C SER A 10 25.30 17.29 15.36
N LEU A 11 24.03 17.71 15.37
CA LEU A 11 22.90 16.83 15.13
C LEU A 11 22.99 16.38 13.66
N LEU A 12 23.70 15.28 13.40
CA LEU A 12 23.55 14.54 12.16
C LEU A 12 22.10 14.04 12.10
N LEU A 13 21.27 14.79 11.40
CA LEU A 13 20.01 14.29 10.86
C LEU A 13 20.38 13.17 9.87
N ALA A 14 20.46 11.95 10.38
CA ALA A 14 20.36 10.76 9.56
C ALA A 14 18.96 10.80 8.93
N VAL A 15 18.86 11.38 7.74
CA VAL A 15 17.72 11.19 6.86
C VAL A 15 17.80 9.73 6.46
N SER A 16 17.14 8.87 7.23
CA SER A 16 16.88 7.48 6.85
C SER A 16 16.03 7.54 5.60
N SER A 17 16.69 7.49 4.45
CA SER A 17 16.07 7.28 3.15
C SER A 17 15.30 5.96 3.24
N ILE A 18 13.98 6.07 3.33
CA ILE A 18 13.06 4.95 3.18
C ILE A 18 13.28 4.42 1.75
N SER A 19 14.03 3.35 1.65
CA SER A 19 14.21 2.62 0.41
C SER A 19 12.90 1.89 0.13
N ALA A 20 12.10 2.38 -0.83
CA ALA A 20 10.98 1.59 -1.35
C ALA A 20 11.51 0.22 -1.81
N ILE A 21 10.83 -0.85 -1.40
CA ILE A 21 11.19 -2.20 -1.86
C ILE A 21 10.60 -2.34 -3.27
N VAL A 22 11.46 -2.14 -4.26
CA VAL A 22 11.10 -2.23 -5.68
C VAL A 22 11.00 -3.69 -6.07
N ILE A 23 9.77 -4.15 -6.25
CA ILE A 23 9.44 -5.49 -6.72
C ILE A 23 9.70 -5.55 -8.23
N LYS A 24 10.86 -6.04 -8.64
CA LYS A 24 11.14 -6.41 -10.03
C LYS A 24 10.99 -5.23 -11.02
N ARG A 25 12.09 -4.50 -11.20
CA ARG A 25 12.21 -3.48 -12.25
C ARG A 25 12.43 -4.18 -13.59
N ASP A 26 11.36 -4.54 -14.30
CA ASP A 26 11.46 -4.80 -15.73
C ASP A 26 11.58 -3.45 -16.46
N ASP A 27 12.42 -3.37 -17.49
CA ASP A 27 12.62 -2.15 -18.27
C ASP A 27 11.36 -1.71 -19.05
N ASN A 28 10.32 -2.56 -19.07
CA ASN A 28 9.03 -2.37 -19.75
C ASN A 28 7.84 -2.15 -18.79
N ILE A 29 8.09 -1.61 -17.60
CA ILE A 29 7.01 -1.20 -16.68
C ILE A 29 6.27 0.00 -17.26
N ASP A 30 4.98 -0.16 -17.49
CA ASP A 30 4.13 0.90 -18.06
C ASP A 30 3.18 1.50 -17.01
N ALA A 31 2.85 0.72 -15.98
CA ALA A 31 1.98 1.16 -14.89
C ALA A 31 2.42 0.56 -13.55
N THR A 32 2.26 1.36 -12.49
CA THR A 32 2.61 0.97 -11.13
C THR A 32 1.57 1.50 -10.14
N ILE A 33 1.20 0.67 -9.18
CA ILE A 33 0.53 1.12 -7.96
C ILE A 33 1.52 1.03 -6.81
N SER A 34 1.66 2.14 -6.12
CA SER A 34 2.44 2.33 -4.92
C SER A 34 1.52 2.31 -3.72
N LEU A 35 1.76 1.41 -2.77
CA LEU A 35 0.97 1.27 -1.55
C LEU A 35 1.84 1.59 -0.34
N ASN A 36 1.45 2.60 0.41
CA ASN A 36 2.15 2.99 1.63
C ASN A 36 1.40 2.45 2.87
N PRO A 37 1.93 1.42 3.54
CA PRO A 37 1.28 0.82 4.70
C PRO A 37 1.37 1.71 5.95
N PRO A 38 0.30 1.80 6.78
CA PRO A 38 0.34 2.51 8.05
C PRO A 38 1.08 1.71 9.13
N ILE A 39 1.29 2.36 10.27
CA ILE A 39 2.00 1.76 11.41
C ILE A 39 1.37 0.45 11.88
N ASN A 40 2.23 -0.50 12.24
CA ASN A 40 1.89 -1.85 12.68
C ASN A 40 1.17 -2.69 11.62
N THR A 41 1.39 -2.42 10.33
CA THR A 41 0.89 -3.28 9.26
C THR A 41 2.01 -3.79 8.38
N ARG A 42 1.74 -4.86 7.64
CA ARG A 42 2.59 -5.29 6.51
C ARG A 42 1.75 -5.58 5.28
N LEU A 43 2.33 -5.38 4.11
CA LEU A 43 1.76 -5.81 2.83
C LEU A 43 2.58 -6.96 2.26
N VAL A 44 1.90 -7.89 1.59
CA VAL A 44 2.51 -9.07 0.95
C VAL A 44 1.82 -9.30 -0.40
N PRO A 45 2.52 -9.26 -1.54
CA PRO A 45 1.93 -9.60 -2.83
C PRO A 45 1.72 -11.11 -2.94
N ASP A 46 0.62 -11.52 -3.57
CA ASP A 46 0.26 -12.94 -3.68
C ASP A 46 1.23 -13.73 -4.59
N ILE A 47 1.78 -13.07 -5.60
CA ILE A 47 2.69 -13.65 -6.59
C ILE A 47 4.11 -13.93 -6.05
N ASP A 48 4.53 -13.22 -5.00
CA ASP A 48 5.83 -13.40 -4.35
C ASP A 48 5.72 -13.08 -2.86
N THR A 49 5.24 -14.06 -2.10
CA THR A 49 5.00 -13.93 -0.66
C THR A 49 6.27 -13.73 0.17
N LYS A 50 7.47 -13.88 -0.42
CA LYS A 50 8.73 -13.53 0.25
C LYS A 50 8.93 -12.03 0.35
N GLN A 51 8.25 -11.25 -0.49
CA GLN A 51 8.35 -9.80 -0.49
C GLN A 51 7.31 -9.25 0.48
N THR A 52 7.77 -8.83 1.65
CA THR A 52 6.91 -8.19 2.63
C THR A 52 7.44 -6.80 2.92
N VAL A 53 6.54 -5.82 2.99
CA VAL A 53 6.89 -4.46 3.38
C VAL A 53 6.09 -4.09 4.62
N GLY A 54 6.73 -3.40 5.56
CA GLY A 54 6.11 -2.90 6.78
C GLY A 54 5.90 -1.39 6.74
N TYR A 55 5.41 -0.84 7.85
CA TYR A 55 5.23 0.60 8.04
C TYR A 55 6.40 1.44 7.53
N GLY A 56 6.04 2.51 6.79
CA GLY A 56 7.02 3.46 6.31
C GLY A 56 7.92 2.88 5.24
N THR A 57 7.52 1.80 4.56
CA THR A 57 8.17 1.25 3.35
C THR A 57 7.09 0.94 2.33
N GLU A 58 7.19 1.56 1.16
CA GLU A 58 6.20 1.41 0.09
C GLU A 58 6.29 0.06 -0.61
N LEU A 59 5.14 -0.57 -0.88
CA LEU A 59 5.00 -1.71 -1.79
C LEU A 59 4.72 -1.19 -3.19
N GLN A 60 5.51 -1.58 -4.18
CA GLN A 60 5.23 -1.27 -5.57
C GLN A 60 4.70 -2.50 -6.30
N VAL A 61 3.50 -2.38 -6.86
CA VAL A 61 2.81 -3.40 -7.67
C VAL A 61 2.87 -2.97 -9.12
N PHE A 62 3.45 -3.82 -9.97
CA PHE A 62 3.80 -3.45 -11.33
C PHE A 62 3.00 -4.23 -12.36
N TRP A 63 2.62 -3.56 -13.44
CA TRP A 63 2.11 -4.20 -14.63
C TRP A 63 3.03 -3.90 -15.81
N ALA A 64 3.47 -4.96 -16.48
CA ALA A 64 4.24 -4.86 -17.71
C ALA A 64 3.35 -4.36 -18.85
N ASN A 65 3.94 -3.60 -19.78
CA ASN A 65 3.24 -3.11 -20.97
C ASN A 65 2.55 -4.25 -21.74
N GLU A 66 3.24 -5.38 -21.93
CA GLU A 66 2.69 -6.54 -22.64
C GLU A 66 1.40 -7.06 -21.99
N THR A 67 1.36 -7.12 -20.65
CA THR A 67 0.16 -7.53 -19.92
C THR A 67 -1.02 -6.60 -20.21
N LEU A 68 -0.78 -5.29 -20.25
CA LEU A 68 -1.85 -4.30 -20.48
C LEU A 68 -2.26 -4.20 -21.94
N SER A 69 -1.31 -4.31 -22.86
CA SER A 69 -1.54 -4.27 -24.31
C SER A 69 -2.32 -5.49 -24.82
N ASN A 70 -2.24 -6.62 -24.13
CA ASN A 70 -2.99 -7.84 -24.48
C ASN A 70 -4.42 -7.86 -23.92
N MET A 71 -4.82 -6.84 -23.16
CA MET A 71 -6.16 -6.73 -22.59
C MET A 71 -7.01 -5.75 -23.41
N PRO A 72 -8.34 -5.97 -23.52
CA PRO A 72 -9.21 -5.02 -24.22
C PRO A 72 -9.18 -3.61 -23.59
N ASN A 73 -9.38 -2.58 -24.41
CA ASN A 73 -9.42 -1.19 -23.95
C ASN A 73 -10.50 -0.98 -22.88
N ASN A 74 -10.21 -0.12 -21.90
CA ASN A 74 -11.06 0.21 -20.75
C ASN A 74 -11.41 -0.96 -19.82
N ASN A 75 -10.72 -2.10 -19.93
CA ASN A 75 -10.80 -3.15 -18.92
C ASN A 75 -9.85 -2.86 -17.75
N HIS A 76 -9.96 -3.69 -16.72
CA HIS A 76 -9.15 -3.59 -15.51
C HIS A 76 -8.27 -4.82 -15.33
N ALA A 77 -6.99 -4.59 -15.08
CA ALA A 77 -6.05 -5.60 -14.61
C ALA A 77 -5.97 -5.53 -13.09
N GLU A 78 -6.07 -6.68 -12.41
CA GLU A 78 -6.03 -6.77 -10.95
C GLU A 78 -4.83 -7.61 -10.50
N GLN A 79 -4.25 -7.24 -9.36
CA GLN A 79 -3.25 -8.04 -8.64
C GLN A 79 -3.62 -8.11 -7.17
N VAL A 80 -3.49 -9.30 -6.58
CA VAL A 80 -3.82 -9.54 -5.18
C VAL A 80 -2.66 -9.11 -4.27
N VAL A 81 -3.01 -8.40 -3.21
CA VAL A 81 -2.12 -7.98 -2.13
C VAL A 81 -2.77 -8.34 -0.82
N TRP A 82 -2.07 -9.08 0.02
CA TRP A 82 -2.46 -9.36 1.39
C TRP A 82 -2.03 -8.22 2.30
N TRP A 83 -2.94 -7.78 3.17
CA TRP A 83 -2.67 -6.72 4.14
C TRP A 83 -2.94 -7.22 5.55
N ASP A 84 -1.87 -7.28 6.36
CA ASP A 84 -1.95 -7.72 7.74
C ASP A 84 -1.79 -6.55 8.68
N TRP A 85 -2.62 -6.51 9.72
CA TRP A 85 -2.44 -5.63 10.87
C TRP A 85 -2.02 -6.41 12.10
N PHE A 86 -1.12 -5.83 12.87
CA PHE A 86 -0.61 -6.40 14.11
C PHE A 86 -0.89 -5.50 15.31
N GLU A 87 -1.11 -6.11 16.47
CA GLU A 87 -0.80 -5.47 17.75
C GLU A 87 0.67 -5.72 18.13
N ASP A 88 1.23 -4.81 18.91
CA ASP A 88 2.55 -4.95 19.55
C ASP A 88 3.70 -5.30 18.60
N ASN A 89 4.09 -4.34 17.75
CA ASN A 89 5.28 -4.42 16.89
C ASN A 89 5.39 -5.69 16.02
N GLY A 90 4.25 -6.33 15.67
CA GLY A 90 4.24 -7.47 14.76
C GLY A 90 4.03 -8.84 15.41
N ALA A 91 3.83 -8.92 16.73
CA ALA A 91 3.76 -10.20 17.43
C ALA A 91 2.44 -10.97 17.22
N THR A 92 1.33 -10.28 16.95
CA THR A 92 0.02 -10.94 16.77
C THR A 92 -0.77 -10.27 15.65
N THR A 93 -1.08 -11.03 14.60
CA THR A 93 -1.96 -10.58 13.53
C THR A 93 -3.40 -10.47 14.05
N LYS A 94 -4.04 -9.34 13.78
CA LYS A 94 -5.41 -9.02 14.19
C LYS A 94 -6.41 -9.15 13.05
N TRP A 95 -6.00 -8.75 11.86
CA TRP A 95 -6.68 -9.06 10.62
C TRP A 95 -5.67 -9.33 9.51
N HIS A 96 -6.09 -10.17 8.59
CA HIS A 96 -5.40 -10.58 7.38
C HIS A 96 -6.40 -10.40 6.25
N LEU A 97 -6.23 -9.35 5.44
CA LEU A 97 -7.14 -9.09 4.33
C LEU A 97 -6.59 -9.50 3.00
N LYS A 98 -7.50 -10.02 2.19
CA LYS A 98 -7.32 -10.07 0.75
C LYS A 98 -7.72 -8.75 0.13
N CYS A 99 -6.73 -8.04 -0.41
CA CYS A 99 -6.93 -6.82 -1.17
C CYS A 99 -6.49 -7.01 -2.62
N LYS A 100 -6.90 -6.07 -3.47
CA LYS A 100 -6.55 -6.03 -4.87
C LYS A 100 -6.18 -4.62 -5.27
N ALA A 101 -5.03 -4.50 -5.92
CA ALA A 101 -4.66 -3.33 -6.68
C ALA A 101 -5.16 -3.51 -8.12
N ARG A 102 -5.73 -2.46 -8.70
CA ARG A 102 -6.41 -2.47 -9.99
C ARG A 102 -5.92 -1.31 -10.82
N ILE A 103 -5.60 -1.55 -12.08
CA ILE A 103 -5.35 -0.47 -13.06
C ILE A 103 -6.19 -0.68 -14.32
N ASN A 104 -6.57 0.42 -14.96
CA ASN A 104 -7.18 0.38 -16.28
C ASN A 104 -6.12 0.04 -17.34
N THR A 105 -6.52 -0.66 -18.39
CA THR A 105 -5.63 -1.01 -19.51
C THR A 105 -5.06 0.22 -20.21
N ASN A 106 -5.71 1.37 -20.11
CA ASN A 106 -5.24 2.65 -20.65
C ASN A 106 -4.38 3.46 -19.68
N PHE A 107 -4.28 3.06 -18.41
CA PHE A 107 -3.50 3.80 -17.41
C PHE A 107 -2.01 3.62 -17.67
N ARG A 108 -1.24 4.70 -17.48
CA ARG A 108 0.22 4.74 -17.61
C ARG A 108 0.81 5.58 -16.48
N GLY A 109 1.98 5.17 -15.98
CA GLY A 109 2.70 5.85 -14.90
C GLY A 109 2.46 5.24 -13.52
N VAL A 110 2.67 6.03 -12.47
CA VAL A 110 2.63 5.56 -11.07
C VAL A 110 1.49 6.24 -10.33
N TYR A 111 0.67 5.43 -9.65
CA TYR A 111 -0.37 5.90 -8.75
C TYR A 111 -0.03 5.52 -7.30
N HIS A 112 -0.25 6.43 -6.34
CA HIS A 112 0.12 6.22 -4.94
C HIS A 112 -1.12 6.22 -4.04
N PHE A 113 -1.26 5.18 -3.21
CA PHE A 113 -2.26 5.08 -2.15
C PHE A 113 -1.58 5.14 -0.78
N ASP A 114 -2.07 6.04 0.08
CA ASP A 114 -1.75 6.03 1.50
C ASP A 114 -2.82 5.23 2.24
N LEU A 115 -2.44 4.08 2.78
CA LEU A 115 -3.38 3.16 3.42
C LEU A 115 -3.70 3.60 4.86
N LEU A 116 -4.96 3.44 5.27
CA LEU A 116 -5.46 3.81 6.60
C LEU A 116 -6.13 2.61 7.27
N LYS A 117 -5.91 2.43 8.58
CA LYS A 117 -6.45 1.26 9.30
C LYS A 117 -7.96 1.35 9.56
N ASP A 118 -8.46 2.55 9.82
CA ASP A 118 -9.81 2.82 10.33
C ASP A 118 -10.70 3.53 9.30
N LYS A 119 -10.19 3.72 8.08
CA LYS A 119 -10.85 4.47 7.01
C LYS A 119 -10.51 3.83 5.66
N PRO A 120 -11.29 4.13 4.61
CA PRO A 120 -10.82 3.89 3.25
C PRO A 120 -9.42 4.49 3.08
N TRP A 121 -8.56 3.83 2.33
CA TRP A 121 -7.26 4.41 1.94
C TRP A 121 -7.48 5.76 1.25
N ARG A 122 -6.53 6.67 1.41
CA ARG A 122 -6.59 8.00 0.83
C ARG A 122 -5.68 8.07 -0.39
N ASP A 123 -6.17 8.69 -1.45
CA ASP A 123 -5.37 9.04 -2.61
C ASP A 123 -4.28 10.03 -2.21
N ALA A 124 -3.01 9.65 -2.39
CA ALA A 124 -1.86 10.46 -1.98
C ALA A 124 -1.56 11.59 -2.99
N LYS A 125 -2.06 11.47 -4.23
CA LYS A 125 -1.98 12.48 -5.30
C LYS A 125 -3.36 12.59 -5.96
N GLY A 126 -3.85 13.82 -6.10
CA GLY A 126 -5.24 14.15 -6.40
C GLY A 126 -5.89 13.37 -7.55
N ASP A 127 -7.19 13.08 -7.35
CA ASP A 127 -8.21 12.49 -8.20
C ASP A 127 -7.75 11.99 -9.57
N VAL A 128 -7.09 10.83 -9.60
CA VAL A 128 -7.27 9.94 -10.75
C VAL A 128 -8.59 9.22 -10.49
N VAL A 129 -9.55 9.41 -11.40
CA VAL A 129 -10.86 8.76 -11.33
C VAL A 129 -10.68 7.26 -11.02
N SER A 130 -11.49 6.69 -10.13
CA SER A 130 -11.43 5.25 -9.74
C SER A 130 -11.47 4.28 -10.93
N SER A 131 -11.83 4.78 -12.12
CA SER A 131 -11.78 4.08 -13.39
C SER A 131 -10.37 3.80 -13.89
N ALA A 132 -9.33 4.55 -13.48
CA ALA A 132 -7.95 4.44 -13.97
C ALA A 132 -7.02 3.64 -13.03
N ALA A 133 -7.11 3.85 -11.71
CA ALA A 133 -6.40 3.06 -10.72
C ALA A 133 -7.29 2.85 -9.48
N GLY A 134 -7.11 1.75 -8.77
CA GLY A 134 -7.87 1.42 -7.58
C GLY A 134 -7.09 0.50 -6.66
N PHE A 135 -7.33 0.62 -5.37
CA PHE A 135 -6.99 -0.40 -4.39
C PHE A 135 -8.28 -0.73 -3.66
N ALA A 136 -8.51 -1.99 -3.27
CA ALA A 136 -9.64 -2.33 -2.43
C ALA A 136 -9.43 -3.64 -1.71
N CYS A 137 -10.02 -3.77 -0.52
CA CYS A 137 -10.08 -5.04 0.19
C CYS A 137 -11.45 -5.70 0.02
N PHE A 138 -11.51 -7.02 0.21
CA PHE A 138 -12.71 -7.82 0.01
C PHE A 138 -12.95 -8.75 1.19
N LYS A 139 -14.20 -8.86 1.63
CA LYS A 139 -14.57 -9.75 2.74
C LYS A 139 -14.25 -11.21 2.42
N GLU A 140 -14.41 -11.62 1.16
CA GLU A 140 -14.06 -12.97 0.72
C GLU A 140 -12.55 -13.20 0.81
N GLY A 141 -12.15 -14.25 1.52
CA GLY A 141 -10.75 -14.59 1.75
C GLY A 141 -10.05 -13.75 2.82
N SER A 142 -10.75 -12.77 3.41
CA SER A 142 -10.26 -11.98 4.54
C SER A 142 -10.66 -12.59 5.88
N SER A 143 -9.87 -12.32 6.91
CA SER A 143 -10.14 -12.78 8.28
C SER A 143 -9.72 -11.75 9.33
N CYS A 144 -10.43 -11.74 10.46
CA CYS A 144 -10.08 -11.05 11.71
C CYS A 144 -10.10 -12.07 12.84
N VAL A 145 -9.35 -11.78 13.91
CA VAL A 145 -9.27 -12.67 15.08
C VAL A 145 -10.47 -12.50 16.01
N THR A 146 -10.96 -11.27 16.23
CA THR A 146 -12.10 -10.99 17.12
C THR A 146 -13.08 -10.00 16.48
N ASP A 147 -14.33 -9.99 16.91
CA ASP A 147 -15.35 -9.04 16.42
C ASP A 147 -14.89 -7.57 16.56
N LYS A 148 -14.21 -7.24 17.66
CA LYS A 148 -13.63 -5.91 17.90
C LYS A 148 -12.48 -5.57 16.95
N ASP A 149 -11.77 -6.58 16.45
CA ASP A 149 -10.72 -6.40 15.44
C ASP A 149 -11.33 -6.28 14.03
N CYS A 150 -12.47 -6.92 13.79
CA CYS A 150 -13.25 -6.76 12.56
C CYS A 150 -13.81 -5.34 12.40
N ASP A 151 -14.22 -4.69 13.50
CA ASP A 151 -14.70 -3.29 13.50
C ASP A 151 -13.62 -2.29 13.04
N LYS A 152 -12.34 -2.70 13.11
CA LYS A 152 -11.19 -1.89 12.69
C LYS A 152 -10.71 -2.24 11.28
N MET A 153 -11.49 -3.00 10.51
CA MET A 153 -11.17 -3.25 9.11
C MET A 153 -11.45 -2.00 8.26
N PRO A 154 -10.63 -1.74 7.24
CA PRO A 154 -10.93 -0.75 6.21
C PRO A 154 -12.19 -1.16 5.44
N VAL A 155 -12.81 -0.18 4.80
CA VAL A 155 -14.02 -0.44 4.03
C VAL A 155 -13.73 -1.32 2.81
N PHE A 156 -14.63 -2.26 2.53
CA PHE A 156 -14.52 -3.17 1.40
C PHE A 156 -15.12 -2.58 0.12
N GLY A 157 -14.48 -2.89 -1.01
CA GLY A 157 -14.91 -2.46 -2.34
C GLY A 157 -14.13 -1.26 -2.90
N TYR A 158 -14.09 -1.15 -4.23
CA TYR A 158 -13.38 -0.08 -4.94
C TYR A 158 -14.11 1.26 -4.90
N ASP A 159 -15.44 1.23 -4.79
CA ASP A 159 -16.30 2.40 -4.98
C ASP A 159 -16.94 2.86 -3.67
N TYR A 160 -16.22 2.74 -2.54
CA TYR A 160 -16.71 3.29 -1.30
C TYR A 160 -16.80 4.81 -1.37
N VAL A 161 -18.02 5.32 -1.51
CA VAL A 161 -18.35 6.72 -1.30
C VAL A 161 -18.66 6.88 0.18
N ALA A 162 -17.83 7.64 0.89
CA ALA A 162 -18.11 7.97 2.28
C ALA A 162 -19.49 8.64 2.39
N PRO A 163 -20.37 8.21 3.32
CA PRO A 163 -21.63 8.90 3.53
C PRO A 163 -21.34 10.34 3.99
N VAL A 164 -22.00 11.28 3.32
CA VAL A 164 -21.93 12.74 3.58
C VAL A 164 -22.64 13.08 4.87
#